data_AF-A0A1N5WEV7-F1
#
_entry.id   AF-A0A1N5WEV7-F1
#
_cell.length_a   1.000
_cell.length_b   1.000
_cell.length_c   1.000
_cell.angle_alpha   90.00
_cell.angle_beta   90.00
_cell.angle_gamma   90.00
#
_symmetry.space_group_name_H-M   'P 1'
#
loop_
_entity.id
_entity.type
_entity.pdbx_description
1 polymer ?
#
loop_
_entity_poly.entity_id
_entity_poly.type
_entity_poly.pdbx_seq_one_letter_code
_entity_poly.pdbx_strand_id
1 'polypeptide(L)' 'MVKLDENLFQCEICKLHYENKTDAGKCQEWCSQHNSCNLEITFRSIEASRSRRTLS' A
#
# COMPACT_ATOMS: atom_id res chain seq x y z
N MET A 1 -7.18 -17.43 7.97
CA MET A 1 -6.04 -16.84 7.26
C MET A 1 -5.94 -17.57 5.93
N VAL A 2 -6.70 -17.14 4.93
CA VAL A 2 -6.67 -17.80 3.62
C VAL A 2 -5.48 -17.19 2.89
N LYS A 3 -4.39 -17.96 2.79
CA LYS A 3 -3.30 -17.67 1.87
C LYS A 3 -3.88 -17.78 0.46
N LEU A 4 -4.18 -16.64 -0.14
CA LEU A 4 -4.01 -16.51 -1.57
C LEU A 4 -2.57 -16.07 -1.75
N ASP A 5 -1.86 -16.72 -2.65
CA ASP A 5 -0.48 -16.47 -3.03
C ASP A 5 -0.16 -14.96 -2.97
N GLU A 6 0.98 -14.61 -2.35
CA GLU A 6 1.55 -13.25 -2.19
C GLU A 6 1.18 -12.50 -0.88
N ASN A 7 2.13 -12.45 0.05
CA ASN A 7 2.07 -11.81 1.38
C ASN A 7 1.96 -10.27 1.32
N LEU A 8 0.93 -9.74 0.67
CA LEU A 8 0.71 -8.30 0.58
C LEU A 8 -0.05 -7.78 1.81
N PHE A 9 0.37 -6.63 2.30
CA PHE A 9 -0.25 -5.92 3.41
C PHE A 9 -1.09 -4.77 2.87
N GLN A 10 -2.36 -4.69 3.27
CA GLN A 10 -3.28 -3.66 2.82
C GLN A 10 -3.53 -2.62 3.92
N CYS A 11 -3.54 -1.34 3.55
CA CYS A 11 -4.02 -0.27 4.43
C CYS A 11 -5.56 -0.29 4.48
N GLU A 12 -6.16 -0.28 5.66
CA GLU A 12 -7.62 -0.38 5.81
C GLU A 12 -8.34 0.92 5.41
N ILE A 13 -7.63 2.06 5.45
CA ILE A 13 -8.17 3.40 5.19
C ILE A 13 -8.13 3.71 3.68
N CYS A 14 -6.94 3.63 3.06
CA CYS A 14 -6.77 4.00 1.66
C CYS A 14 -6.82 2.81 0.68
N LYS A 15 -6.91 1.58 1.20
CA LYS A 15 -6.99 0.33 0.44
C LYS A 15 -5.78 -0.01 -0.43
N LEU A 16 -4.68 0.74 -0.30
CA LEU A 16 -3.44 0.46 -1.01
C LEU A 16 -2.76 -0.81 -0.47
N HIS A 17 -2.13 -1.57 -1.36
CA HIS A 17 -1.39 -2.79 -1.05
C HIS A 17 0.12 -2.55 -1.07
N TYR A 18 0.82 -3.25 -0.18
CA TYR A 18 2.26 -3.14 0.03
C TYR A 18 2.88 -4.52 0.15
N GLU A 19 4.11 -4.69 -0.34
CA GLU A 19 4.86 -5.95 -0.21
C GLU A 19 5.33 -6.19 1.22
N ASN A 20 5.53 -5.12 1.99
CA ASN A 20 6.12 -5.18 3.31
C ASN A 20 5.18 -4.59 4.37
N LYS A 21 5.14 -5.23 5.54
CA LYS A 21 4.38 -4.76 6.71
C LYS A 21 4.82 -3.36 7.15
N THR A 22 6.09 -3.02 6.96
CA THR A 22 6.64 -1.70 7.34
C THR A 22 5.99 -0.57 6.56
N ASP A 23 5.89 -0.68 5.23
CA ASP A 23 5.27 0.38 4.41
C ASP A 23 3.75 0.44 4.65
N ALA A 24 3.09 -0.71 4.80
CA ALA A 24 1.68 -0.75 5.17
C ALA A 24 1.41 -0.14 6.55
N GLY A 25 2.26 -0.43 7.54
CA GLY A 25 2.16 0.13 8.89
C GLY A 25 2.31 1.65 8.89
N LYS A 26 3.35 2.16 8.22
CA LYS A 26 3.54 3.61 8.04
C LYS A 26 2.36 4.25 7.31
N CYS A 27 1.80 3.59 6.30
CA CYS A 27 0.62 4.09 5.58
C CYS A 27 -0.60 4.17 6.51
N GLN A 28 -0.86 3.13 7.30
CA GLN A 28 -1.97 3.07 8.24
C GLN A 28 -1.84 4.14 9.33
N GLU A 29 -0.66 4.28 9.93
CA GLU A 29 -0.38 5.28 10.96
C GLU A 29 -0.55 6.71 10.41
N TRP A 30 -0.06 6.96 9.20
CA TRP A 30 -0.20 8.26 8.56
C TRP A 30 -1.66 8.57 8.20
N CYS A 31 -2.35 7.62 7.57
CA CYS A 31 -3.74 7.78 7.19
C CYS A 31 -4.64 8.02 8.40
N SER A 32 -4.38 7.33 9.53
CA SER A 32 -5.13 7.50 10.78
C SER A 32 -4.91 8.88 11.41
N GLN A 33 -3.68 9.40 11.37
CA GLN A 33 -3.34 10.70 11.95
C GLN A 33 -3.80 11.88 11.09
N HIS A 34 -3.64 11.78 9.77
CA HIS A 34 -3.83 12.92 8.86
C HIS A 34 -5.11 12.86 8.02
N ASN A 35 -5.87 11.76 8.05
CA ASN A 35 -7.00 11.51 7.14
C ASN A 35 -6.65 11.74 5.65
N SER A 36 -5.39 11.50 5.30
CA SER A 36 -4.84 11.67 3.95
C SER A 36 -3.71 10.69 3.74
N CYS A 37 -3.42 10.34 2.49
CA CYS A 37 -2.31 9.44 2.16
C CYS A 37 -1.00 10.21 2.04
N ASN A 38 0.09 9.63 2.53
CA ASN A 38 1.43 10.16 2.27
C ASN A 38 1.88 9.72 0.87
N LEU A 39 2.19 10.67 -0.01
CA LEU A 39 2.58 10.37 -1.40
C LEU A 39 3.85 9.53 -1.50
N GLU A 40 4.82 9.71 -0.60
CA GLU A 40 6.05 8.90 -0.59
C GLU A 40 5.75 7.43 -0.29
N ILE A 41 4.85 7.18 0.67
CA ILE A 41 4.44 5.82 1.03
C ILE A 41 3.56 5.26 -0.09
N THR A 42 2.60 6.03 -0.61
CA THR A 42 1.74 5.62 -1.74
C THR A 42 2.56 5.25 -2.98
N PHE A 43 3.69 5.90 -3.24
CA PHE A 43 4.56 5.56 -4.37
C PHE A 43 5.16 4.14 -4.26
N ARG A 44 5.29 3.61 -3.04
CA ARG A 44 5.76 2.25 -2.76
C ARG A 44 4.64 1.20 -2.82
N SER A 45 3.39 1.64 -3.04
CA SER A 45 2.27 0.71 -3.20
C SER A 45 2.43 -0.14 -4.46
N ILE A 46 1.84 -1.32 -4.40
CA ILE A 46 1.70 -2.20 -5.55
C ILE A 46 0.91 -1.52 -6.65
N GLU A 47 -0.13 -0.73 -6.33
CA GLU A 47 -0.93 -0.01 -7.32
C GLU A 47 -0.07 0.99 -8.11
N ALA A 48 0.72 1.82 -7.41
CA ALA A 48 1.65 2.75 -8.04
C ALA A 48 2.71 2.02 -8.87
N SER A 49 3.17 0.85 -8.42
CA SER A 49 4.16 0.04 -9.12
C SER A 49 3.59 -0.76 -10.31
N ARG A 50 2.30 -1.14 -10.28
CA ARG A 50 1.61 -1.82 -11.38
C ARG A 50 1.22 -0.86 -12.50
N SER A 51 0.83 0.38 -12.18
CA SER A 51 0.56 1.42 -13.19
C SER A 51 1.77 1.76 -14.07
N ARG A 52 3.00 1.48 -13.62
CA ARG A 52 4.22 1.62 -14.44
C ARG A 52 4.42 0.50 -15.45
N ARG A 53 3.74 -0.65 -15.31
CA ARG A 53 3.88 -1.82 -16.19
C ARG A 53 2.89 -1.85 -17.35
N THR A 54 1.90 -0.95 -17.36
CA THR A 54 0.90 -0.85 -18.45
C THR A 54 1.30 0.11 -19.57
N LEU A 55 2.53 0.63 -19.57
CA LEU A 55 3.09 1.33 -20.71
C LEU A 55 3.85 0.32 -21.59
N SER A 56 3.12 -0.43 -22.42
CA SER A 56 3.66 -1.22 -23.53
C SER A 56 2.80 -0.98 -24.75
#